data_AF-A0A2V8SSA3-F1
#
_entry.id   AF-A0A2V8SSA3-F1
#
_cell.length_a   1.000
_cell.length_b   1.000
_cell.length_c   1.000
_cell.angle_alpha   90.00
_cell.angle_beta   90.00
_cell.angle_gamma   90.00
#
_symmetry.space_group_name_H-M   'P 1'
#
loop_
_entity.id
_entity.type
_entity.pdbx_description
1 polymer ?
#
loop_
_entity_poly.entity_id
_entity_poly.type
_entity_poly.pdbx_seq_one_letter_code
_entity_poly.pdbx_strand_id
1 'polypeptide(L)'
;MDWRVLLTTFGVIFLAEMGDKTQLAAMTMAAETKRPLTVFVGASLALACVSALGIAVGGALGHYLPLEWIKRVAAVGFIVIGVLILLDKF
;
A
#
# COMPACT_ATOMS: atom_id res chain seq x y z
N MET A 1 -12.89 9.08 -19.72
CA MET A 1 -11.75 8.41 -19.06
C MET A 1 -10.49 8.86 -19.76
N ASP A 2 -9.71 9.77 -19.17
CA ASP A 2 -8.45 10.21 -19.75
C ASP A 2 -7.44 9.06 -19.71
N TRP A 3 -7.27 8.38 -20.84
CA TRP A 3 -6.35 7.23 -20.97
C TRP A 3 -4.91 7.58 -20.58
N ARG A 4 -4.54 8.85 -20.74
CA ARG A 4 -3.27 9.42 -20.28
C ARG A 4 -3.11 9.29 -18.76
N VAL A 5 -4.14 9.65 -17.99
CA VAL A 5 -4.10 9.59 -16.52
C VAL A 5 -4.00 8.15 -16.04
N LEU A 6 -4.70 7.22 -16.70
CA LEU A 6 -4.63 5.80 -16.37
C LEU A 6 -3.21 5.26 -16.56
N LEU A 7 -2.62 5.48 -17.73
CA LEU A 7 -1.28 4.95 -18.05
C LEU A 7 -0.19 5.59 -17.18
N THR A 8 -0.24 6.90 -16.93
CA THR A 8 0.76 7.57 -16.08
C THR A 8 0.65 7.11 -14.63
N THR A 9 -0.56 7.06 -14.09
CA THR A 9 -0.78 6.62 -12.70
C THR A 9 -0.38 5.16 -12.53
N PHE A 10 -0.79 4.28 -13.46
CA PHE A 10 -0.37 2.88 -13.46
C PHE A 10 1.15 2.76 -13.52
N GLY A 11 1.81 3.44 -14.45
CA GLY A 11 3.27 3.35 -14.62
C GLY A 11 4.04 3.83 -13.38
N VAL A 12 3.64 4.94 -12.79
CA VAL A 12 4.27 5.49 -11.57
C VAL A 12 4.09 4.56 -10.39
N ILE A 13 2.85 4.11 -10.12
CA ILE A 13 2.57 3.21 -9.00
C ILE A 13 3.25 1.86 -9.21
N PHE A 14 3.17 1.30 -10.42
CA PHE A 14 3.83 0.04 -10.75
C PHE A 14 5.32 0.12 -10.45
N LEU A 15 6.01 1.16 -10.93
CA LEU A 15 7.43 1.32 -10.70
C LEU A 15 7.78 1.56 -9.22
N ALA A 16 6.93 2.30 -8.49
CA ALA A 16 7.12 2.57 -7.06
C ALA A 16 6.94 1.31 -6.18
N GLU A 17 6.06 0.40 -6.60
CA GLU A 17 5.72 -0.83 -5.85
C GLU A 17 6.62 -2.02 -6.24
N MET A 18 7.39 -1.94 -7.33
CA MET A 18 8.23 -3.03 -7.82
C MET A 18 9.34 -3.39 -6.82
N GLY A 19 9.33 -4.64 -6.36
CA GLY A 19 10.31 -5.17 -5.42
C GLY A 19 10.00 -4.94 -3.94
N ASP A 20 8.79 -4.51 -3.59
CA ASP A 20 8.40 -4.38 -2.19
C ASP A 20 8.29 -5.74 -1.47
N LYS A 21 8.41 -5.71 -0.14
CA LYS A 21 8.28 -6.86 0.77
C LYS A 21 7.00 -7.65 0.55
N THR A 22 5.90 -6.97 0.21
CA THR A 22 4.62 -7.62 -0.11
C THR A 22 4.70 -8.50 -1.35
N GLN A 23 5.44 -8.08 -2.39
CA GLN A 23 5.66 -8.87 -3.60
C GLN A 23 6.54 -10.10 -3.32
N LEU A 24 7.60 -9.94 -2.53
CA LEU A 24 8.45 -11.06 -2.11
C LEU A 24 7.66 -12.08 -1.30
N ALA A 25 6.80 -11.64 -0.37
CA ALA A 25 5.93 -12.53 0.39
C ALA A 25 4.95 -13.30 -0.52
N ALA A 26 4.34 -12.63 -1.51
CA ALA A 26 3.47 -13.27 -2.48
C ALA A 26 4.21 -14.30 -3.36
N MET A 27 5.43 -13.98 -3.79
CA MET A 27 6.29 -14.90 -4.55
C MET A 27 6.67 -16.14 -3.72
N THR A 28 7.06 -15.96 -2.46
CA THR A 28 7.38 -17.08 -1.56
C THR A 28 6.15 -17.96 -1.33
N MET A 29 4.98 -17.38 -1.04
CA MET A 29 3.74 -18.15 -0.88
C MET A 29 3.35 -18.91 -2.15
N ALA A 30 3.56 -18.31 -3.33
CA ALA A 30 3.33 -18.99 -4.61
C ALA A 30 4.28 -20.17 -4.82
N ALA A 31 5.55 -20.02 -4.43
CA ALA A 31 6.56 -21.07 -4.49
C ALA A 31 6.26 -22.23 -3.52
N GLU A 32 5.85 -21.93 -2.28
CA GLU A 32 5.52 -22.94 -1.26
C GLU A 32 4.24 -23.70 -1.58
N THR A 33 3.17 -22.98 -1.96
CA THR A 33 1.85 -23.59 -2.21
C THR A 33 1.80 -24.31 -3.56
N LYS A 34 2.76 -24.04 -4.47
CA LYS A 34 2.78 -24.50 -5.87
C LYS A 34 1.49 -24.18 -6.65
N ARG A 35 0.73 -23.18 -6.20
CA ARG A 35 -0.56 -22.74 -6.77
C ARG A 35 -0.51 -21.24 -7.08
N PRO A 36 0.27 -20.82 -8.11
CA PRO A 36 0.52 -19.41 -8.38
C PRO A 36 -0.76 -18.63 -8.69
N LEU A 37 -1.74 -19.22 -9.37
CA LEU A 37 -3.01 -18.56 -9.70
C LEU A 37 -3.85 -18.26 -8.46
N THR A 38 -3.91 -19.20 -7.51
CA THR A 38 -4.67 -19.01 -6.26
C THR A 38 -4.03 -17.91 -5.40
N VAL A 39 -2.70 -17.91 -5.30
CA VAL A 39 -1.96 -16.86 -4.57
C VAL A 39 -2.11 -15.51 -5.25
N PHE A 40 -2.05 -15.45 -6.58
CA PHE A 40 -2.28 -14.23 -7.35
C PHE A 40 -3.66 -13.63 -7.08
N VAL A 41 -4.72 -14.44 -7.16
CA VAL A 41 -6.09 -13.97 -6.89
C VAL A 41 -6.24 -13.53 -5.44
N GLY A 42 -5.72 -14.31 -4.49
CA GLY A 42 -5.77 -13.98 -3.06
C GLY A 42 -5.05 -12.68 -2.73
N ALA A 43 -3.82 -12.51 -3.22
CA ALA A 43 -3.03 -11.30 -3.02
C ALA A 43 -3.67 -10.07 -3.69
N SER A 44 -4.21 -10.24 -4.90
CA SER A 44 -4.91 -9.17 -5.61
C SER A 44 -6.17 -8.72 -4.87
N LEU A 45 -6.97 -9.66 -4.36
CA LEU A 45 -8.15 -9.36 -3.56
C LEU A 45 -7.77 -8.69 -2.23
N ALA A 46 -6.73 -9.18 -1.56
CA ALA A 46 -6.23 -8.58 -0.33
C ALA A 46 -5.79 -7.12 -0.56
N LEU A 47 -5.02 -6.85 -1.62
CA LEU A 47 -4.59 -5.50 -1.99
C LEU A 47 -5.78 -4.59 -2.31
N ALA A 48 -6.75 -5.08 -3.09
CA ALA A 48 -7.96 -4.34 -3.41
C ALA A 48 -8.79 -4.02 -2.15
N CYS A 49 -8.95 -4.99 -1.24
CA CYS A 49 -9.64 -4.78 0.03
C CYS A 49 -8.94 -3.75 0.91
N VAL A 50 -7.62 -3.86 1.11
CA VAL A 50 -6.87 -2.93 1.95
C VAL A 50 -6.92 -1.51 1.37
N SER A 51 -6.83 -1.38 0.04
CA SER A 51 -6.92 -0.10 -0.66
C SER A 51 -8.32 0.51 -0.53
N ALA A 52 -9.38 -0.29 -0.71
CA ALA A 52 -10.75 0.15 -0.56
C ALA A 52 -11.04 0.61 0.87
N LEU A 53 -10.57 -0.14 1.88
CA LEU A 53 -10.68 0.26 3.29
C LEU A 53 -9.91 1.56 3.56
N GLY A 54 -8.69 1.70 3.02
CA GLY A 54 -7.89 2.91 3.14
C GLY A 54 -8.60 4.14 2.57
N ILE A 55 -9.21 4.00 1.39
CA ILE A 55 -9.99 5.08 0.75
C ILE A 55 -11.27 5.39 1.55
N ALA A 56 -11.99 4.37 2.01
CA ALA A 56 -13.23 4.55 2.77
C ALA A 56 -12.96 5.27 4.10
N VAL A 57 -11.98 4.80 4.87
CA VAL A 57 -11.60 5.40 6.16
C VAL A 57 -10.97 6.77 5.94
N GLY A 58 -10.05 6.92 4.98
CA GLY A 58 -9.41 8.20 4.67
C GLY A 58 -10.40 9.25 4.18
N GLY A 59 -11.36 8.86 3.35
CA GLY A 59 -12.43 9.74 2.87
C GLY A 59 -13.38 10.15 4.00
N ALA A 60 -13.78 9.21 4.87
CA ALA A 60 -14.60 9.53 6.03
C ALA A 60 -13.88 10.49 6.98
N LEU A 61 -12.62 10.21 7.34
CA LEU A 61 -11.81 11.08 8.20
C LEU A 61 -11.61 12.46 7.58
N GLY A 62 -11.40 12.55 6.27
CA GLY A 62 -11.29 13.82 5.55
C GLY A 62 -12.54 14.70 5.60
N HIS A 63 -13.70 14.13 5.90
CA HIS A 63 -14.94 14.89 6.08
C HIS A 63 -15.06 15.51 7.48
N TYR A 64 -14.48 14.85 8.49
CA TYR A 64 -14.57 15.28 9.90
C TYR A 64 -13.32 16.02 10.39
N LEU A 65 -12.16 15.82 9.76
CA LEU A 65 -10.88 16.37 10.19
C LEU A 65 -10.27 17.27 9.10
N PRO A 66 -9.68 18.42 9.49
CA PRO A 66 -8.92 19.23 8.55
C PRO A 66 -7.74 18.43 7.98
N LEU A 67 -7.54 18.51 6.66
CA LEU A 67 -6.50 17.78 5.94
C LEU A 67 -5.08 18.01 6.50
N GLU A 68 -4.85 19.19 7.09
CA GLU A 68 -3.58 19.54 7.72
C GLU A 68 -3.24 18.64 8.92
N TRP A 69 -4.23 18.30 9.75
CA TRP A 69 -4.03 17.39 10.88
C TRP A 69 -3.71 15.97 10.42
N ILE A 70 -4.40 15.48 9.38
CA ILE A 70 -4.14 14.17 8.79
C ILE A 70 -2.69 14.09 8.29
N LYS A 71 -2.23 15.13 7.57
CA LYS A 71 -0.84 15.21 7.08
C LYS A 71 0.18 15.27 8.21
N ARG A 72 -0.07 16.07 9.26
CA ARG A 72 0.85 16.18 10.41
C ARG A 72 0.98 14.86 11.15
N VAL A 73 -0.14 14.17 11.41
CA VAL A 73 -0.13 12.85 12.07
C VAL A 73 0.61 11.81 11.22
N ALA A 74 0.36 11.79 9.90
CA ALA A 74 1.09 10.90 9.00
C ALA A 74 2.60 11.18 9.01
N ALA A 75 3.01 12.45 8.93
CA ALA A 75 4.42 12.84 8.97
C ALA A 75 5.11 12.43 10.28
N VAL A 76 4.46 12.68 11.43
CA VAL A 76 4.98 12.24 12.73
C VAL A 76 5.09 10.72 12.80
N GLY A 77 4.08 9.99 12.30
CA GLY A 77 4.12 8.53 12.22
C GLY A 77 5.29 8.02 11.39
N PHE A 78 5.54 8.60 10.22
CA PHE A 78 6.69 8.26 9.38
C PHE A 78 8.03 8.55 10.07
N ILE A 79 8.16 9.68 10.78
CA ILE A 79 9.37 10.01 11.54
C ILE A 79 9.58 8.99 12.67
N VAL A 80 8.53 8.66 13.42
CA VAL A 80 8.60 7.68 14.52
C VAL A 80 9.04 6.33 14.00
N ILE A 81 8.42 5.82 12.93
CA ILE A 81 8.80 4.55 12.31
C ILE A 81 10.24 4.61 11.80
N GLY A 82 10.63 5.70 11.12
CA GLY A 82 12.00 5.89 10.64
C GLY A 82 13.05 5.87 11.75
N VAL A 83 12.76 6.53 12.88
CA VAL A 83 13.63 6.51 14.07
C VAL A 83 13.69 5.13 14.71
N LEU A 84 12.57 4.41 14.80
CA LEU A 84 12.54 3.05 15.35
C LEU A 84 13.38 2.08 14.50
N ILE A 85 13.29 2.18 13.17
CA ILE A 85 14.13 1.41 12.23
C ILE A 85 15.60 1.79 12.41
N LEU A 86 15.92 3.09 12.53
CA LEU A 86 17.30 3.55 12.71
C LEU A 86 17.93 3.03 14.02
N LEU A 87 17.12 2.85 15.06
CA LEU A 87 17.54 2.33 16.37
C LEU A 87 17.51 0.80 16.46
N ASP A 88 17.26 0.10 15.35
CA ASP A 88 17.16 -1.37 15.27
C ASP A 88 16.20 -1.96 16.33
N LYS A 89 15.15 -1.19 16.65
CA LYS A 89 14.13 -1.57 17.64
C LYS A 89 12.97 -2.34 17.02
N PHE A 90 13.15 -2.81 15.79
CA PHE A 90 12.14 -3.44 14.94
C PHE A 90 12.75 -4.56 14.09
#